data_AF-A0A9D7RMV5-F1
#
_entry.id   AF-A0A9D7RMV5-F1
#
_cell.length_a   1.000
_cell.length_b   1.000
_cell.length_c   1.000
_cell.angle_alpha   90.00
_cell.angle_beta   90.00
_cell.angle_gamma   90.00
#
_symmetry.space_group_name_H-M   'P 1'
#
loop_
_entity.id
_entity.type
_entity.pdbx_description
1 polymer ?
#
loop_
_entity_poly.entity_id
_entity_poly.type
_entity_poly.pdbx_seq_one_letter_code
_entity_poly.pdbx_strand_id
1 'polypeptide(L)'
;MQAILDRFEQIAELLNDGQLDAAESALRIHDRAVRAAFLSAIPPDAALTQRLLLRQQILLQQLSEARHALQQQLGTLRRDHAATRSYLDDARA
;
A
#
# COMPACT_ATOMS: atom_id res chain seq x y z
N MET A 1 -18.64 -10.67 -5.06
CA MET A 1 -18.13 -10.15 -3.76
C MET A 1 -16.95 -10.97 -3.24
N GLN A 2 -16.96 -12.31 -3.31
CA GLN A 2 -15.80 -13.13 -2.92
C GLN A 2 -14.50 -12.73 -3.64
N ALA A 3 -14.55 -12.54 -4.96
CA ALA A 3 -13.40 -12.04 -5.74
C ALA A 3 -12.86 -10.65 -5.32
N ILE A 4 -13.66 -9.85 -4.59
CA ILE A 4 -13.19 -8.58 -4.02
C ILE A 4 -12.39 -8.84 -2.74
N LEU A 5 -12.81 -9.82 -1.94
CA LEU A 5 -12.09 -10.28 -0.74
C LEU A 5 -10.77 -10.96 -1.12
N ASP A 6 -10.76 -11.84 -2.11
CA ASP A 6 -9.53 -12.53 -2.55
C ASP A 6 -8.49 -11.52 -3.07
N ARG A 7 -8.95 -10.42 -3.69
CA ARG A 7 -8.08 -9.31 -4.11
C ARG A 7 -7.47 -8.54 -2.95
N PHE A 8 -8.12 -8.44 -1.79
CA PHE A 8 -7.50 -7.83 -0.62
C PHE A 8 -6.27 -8.61 -0.16
N GLU A 9 -6.36 -9.94 -0.18
CA GLU A 9 -5.25 -10.82 0.20
C GLU A 9 -4.09 -10.68 -0.79
N GLN A 10 -4.40 -10.65 -2.09
CA GLN A 10 -3.40 -10.39 -3.12
C GLN A 10 -2.69 -9.03 -2.94
N ILE A 11 -3.43 -7.94 -2.63
CA ILE A 11 -2.81 -6.63 -2.41
C ILE A 11 -1.94 -6.65 -1.15
N ALA A 12 -2.40 -7.31 -0.08
CA ALA A 12 -1.62 -7.44 1.14
C ALA A 12 -0.30 -8.19 0.91
N GLU A 13 -0.30 -9.25 0.11
CA GLU A 13 0.91 -9.98 -0.30
C GLU A 13 1.87 -9.07 -1.09
N LEU A 14 1.36 -8.35 -2.10
CA LEU A 14 2.18 -7.43 -2.90
C LEU A 14 2.83 -6.32 -2.05
N LEU A 15 2.11 -5.81 -1.04
CA LEU A 15 2.64 -4.84 -0.10
C LEU A 15 3.73 -5.43 0.81
N ASN A 16 3.52 -6.66 1.29
CA ASN A 16 4.50 -7.37 2.13
C ASN A 16 5.79 -7.69 1.35
N ASP A 17 5.66 -8.02 0.07
CA ASP A 17 6.78 -8.31 -0.83
C ASP A 17 7.46 -7.02 -1.36
N GLY A 18 6.97 -5.84 -0.98
CA GLY A 18 7.51 -4.55 -1.42
C GLY A 18 7.26 -4.22 -2.89
N GLN A 19 6.36 -4.94 -3.56
CA GLN A 19 6.01 -4.73 -4.97
C GLN A 19 5.01 -3.57 -5.12
N LEU A 20 5.46 -2.35 -4.82
CA LEU A 20 4.59 -1.17 -4.69
C LEU A 20 3.82 -0.81 -5.97
N ASP A 21 4.47 -0.87 -7.14
CA ASP A 21 3.82 -0.56 -8.42
C ASP A 21 2.72 -1.57 -8.79
N ALA A 22 2.97 -2.84 -8.47
CA ALA A 22 2.00 -3.92 -8.66
C ALA A 22 0.83 -3.79 -7.66
N ALA A 23 1.13 -3.46 -6.41
CA ALA A 23 0.14 -3.19 -5.38
C ALA A 23 -0.77 -2.00 -5.75
N GLU A 24 -0.20 -0.92 -6.27
CA GLU A 24 -0.97 0.24 -6.76
C GLU A 24 -1.91 -0.16 -7.90
N SER A 25 -1.39 -0.90 -8.88
CA SER A 25 -2.19 -1.38 -10.02
C SER A 25 -3.35 -2.27 -9.55
N ALA A 26 -3.08 -3.18 -8.61
CA ALA A 26 -4.10 -4.05 -8.01
C ALA A 26 -5.15 -3.26 -7.21
N LEU A 27 -4.74 -2.23 -6.46
CA LEU A 27 -5.65 -1.33 -5.73
C LEU A 27 -6.62 -0.60 -6.67
N ARG A 28 -6.14 -0.06 -7.79
CA ARG A 28 -7.00 0.63 -8.77
C ARG A 28 -8.07 -0.30 -9.35
N ILE A 29 -7.70 -1.56 -9.62
CA ILE A 29 -8.62 -2.58 -10.12
C ILE A 29 -9.63 -2.98 -9.04
N HIS A 30 -9.17 -3.10 -7.79
CA HIS A 30 -10.00 -3.40 -6.63
C HIS A 30 -11.06 -2.30 -6.41
N ASP A 31 -10.66 -1.02 -6.38
CA ASP A 31 -11.56 0.12 -6.23
C ASP A 31 -12.66 0.16 -7.29
N ARG A 32 -12.30 -0.13 -8.54
CA ARG A 32 -13.28 -0.23 -9.63
C ARG A 32 -14.31 -1.33 -9.37
N ALA A 33 -13.86 -2.50 -8.89
CA ALA A 33 -14.74 -3.63 -8.60
C ALA A 33 -15.65 -3.37 -7.40
N VAL A 34 -15.13 -2.72 -6.34
CA VAL A 34 -15.92 -2.29 -5.19
C VAL A 34 -17.01 -1.32 -5.62
N ARG A 35 -16.65 -0.26 -6.36
CA ARG A 35 -17.64 0.71 -6.87
C ARG A 35 -18.73 0.05 -7.70
N ALA A 36 -18.35 -0.85 -8.62
CA ALA A 36 -19.32 -1.58 -9.43
C ALA A 36 -20.25 -2.46 -8.58
N ALA A 37 -19.75 -3.09 -7.52
CA ALA A 37 -20.55 -3.90 -6.62
C ALA A 37 -21.55 -3.06 -5.80
N PHE A 38 -21.14 -1.89 -5.32
CA PHE A 38 -22.01 -0.97 -4.57
C PHE A 38 -23.03 -0.23 -5.45
N LEU A 39 -22.75 -0.07 -6.74
CA LEU A 39 -23.69 0.48 -7.72
C LEU A 39 -24.69 -0.57 -8.25
N SER A 40 -24.52 -1.84 -7.89
CA SER A 40 -25.41 -2.90 -8.35
C SER A 40 -26.78 -2.82 -7.65
N ALA A 41 -27.84 -3.20 -8.36
CA ALA A 41 -29.22 -3.17 -7.83
C ALA A 41 -29.47 -4.20 -6.71
N ILE A 42 -28.51 -5.10 -6.46
CA ILE A 42 -28.60 -6.14 -5.44
C ILE A 42 -27.87 -5.62 -4.19
N PRO A 43 -28.58 -5.43 -3.06
CA PRO A 43 -27.93 -5.00 -1.84
C PRO A 43 -26.90 -6.05 -1.40
N PRO A 44 -25.67 -5.64 -1.03
CA PRO A 44 -24.66 -6.57 -0.57
C PRO A 44 -25.05 -7.20 0.76
N ASP A 45 -24.67 -8.47 0.95
CA ASP A 45 -24.83 -9.18 2.23
C ASP A 45 -24.10 -8.43 3.36
N ALA A 46 -24.77 -8.25 4.50
CA ALA A 46 -24.27 -7.53 5.65
C ALA A 46 -23.01 -8.20 6.23
N ALA A 47 -22.97 -9.54 6.29
CA ALA A 47 -21.81 -10.27 6.81
C ALA A 47 -20.58 -10.09 5.89
N LEU A 48 -20.79 -10.14 4.57
CA LEU A 48 -19.72 -9.89 3.60
C LEU A 48 -19.24 -8.44 3.65
N THR A 49 -20.15 -7.48 3.83
CA THR A 49 -19.81 -6.05 3.96
C THR A 49 -18.96 -5.79 5.19
N GLN A 50 -19.30 -6.39 6.34
CA GLN A 50 -18.51 -6.26 7.56
C GLN A 50 -17.09 -6.85 7.40
N ARG A 51 -16.96 -8.01 6.75
CA ARG A 51 -15.65 -8.61 6.45
C ARG A 51 -14.82 -7.72 5.53
N LEU A 52 -15.45 -7.11 4.53
CA LEU A 52 -14.81 -6.19 3.61
C LEU A 52 -14.24 -4.95 4.33
N LEU A 53 -15.03 -4.35 5.23
CA LEU A 53 -14.59 -3.21 6.03
C LEU A 53 -13.42 -3.54 6.95
N LEU A 54 -13.45 -4.70 7.62
CA LEU A 54 -12.34 -5.17 8.45
C LEU A 54 -11.06 -5.38 7.62
N ARG A 55 -11.18 -6.01 6.45
CA ARG A 55 -10.03 -6.21 5.54
C ARG A 55 -9.48 -4.87 5.03
N GLN A 56 -10.34 -3.93 4.71
CA GLN A 56 -9.93 -2.58 4.31
C GLN A 56 -9.14 -1.87 5.43
N GLN A 57 -9.58 -1.98 6.69
CA GLN A 57 -8.87 -1.39 7.82
C GLN A 57 -7.47 -1.99 7.99
N ILE A 58 -7.33 -3.31 7.88
CA ILE A 58 -6.03 -4.00 7.94
C ILE A 58 -5.11 -3.50 6.82
N LEU A 59 -5.63 -3.39 5.60
CA LEU A 59 -4.85 -2.92 4.46
C LEU A 59 -4.38 -1.48 4.61
N LEU A 60 -5.23 -0.59 5.16
CA LEU A 60 -4.85 0.79 5.46
C LEU A 60 -3.71 0.86 6.49
N GLN A 61 -3.72 -0.03 7.49
CA GLN A 61 -2.64 -0.12 8.46
C GLN A 61 -1.33 -0.54 7.78
N GLN A 62 -1.36 -1.59 6.95
CA GLN A 62 -0.18 -2.07 6.22
C GLN A 62 0.41 -0.98 5.30
N LEU A 63 -0.44 -0.23 4.60
CA LEU A 63 0.00 0.90 3.78
C LEU A 63 0.65 2.01 4.61
N SER A 64 0.11 2.28 5.81
CA SER A 64 0.70 3.26 6.73
C SER A 64 2.10 2.84 7.20
N GLU A 65 2.25 1.55 7.53
CA GLU A 65 3.53 0.95 7.93
C GLU A 65 4.56 1.00 6.78
N ALA A 66 4.15 0.61 5.57
CA ALA A 66 5.00 0.70 4.38
C ALA A 66 5.45 2.15 4.10
N ARG A 67 4.54 3.12 4.22
CA ARG A 67 4.87 4.54 4.10
C ARG A 67 5.89 4.97 5.16
N HIS A 68 5.74 4.52 6.41
CA HIS A 68 6.69 4.85 7.47
C HIS A 68 8.08 4.27 7.19
N ALA A 69 8.16 3.03 6.72
CA ALA A 69 9.42 2.40 6.34
C ALA A 69 10.14 3.17 5.22
N LEU A 70 9.41 3.57 4.17
CA LEU A 70 9.96 4.38 3.08
C LEU A 70 10.47 5.75 3.57
N GLN A 71 9.77 6.39 4.50
CA GLN A 71 10.22 7.66 5.10
C GLN A 71 11.53 7.50 5.85
N GLN A 72 11.72 6.41 6.59
CA GLN A 72 12.97 6.11 7.31
C GLN A 72 14.13 5.85 6.34
N GLN A 73 13.88 5.07 5.28
CA GLN A 73 14.88 4.79 4.23
C GLN A 73 15.31 6.08 3.52
N LEU A 74 14.35 6.92 3.14
CA LEU A 74 14.63 8.20 2.49
C LEU A 74 15.38 9.17 3.42
N GLY A 75 15.03 9.19 4.71
CA GLY A 75 15.77 9.94 5.72
C GLY A 75 17.22 9.49 5.85
N THR A 76 17.47 8.18 5.79
CA THR A 76 18.82 7.59 5.83
C THR A 76 19.60 7.97 4.58
N LEU A 77 19.03 7.78 3.40
CA LEU A 77 19.66 8.12 2.12
C LEU A 77 20.05 9.62 2.04
N ARG A 78 19.21 10.51 2.56
CA ARG A 78 19.52 11.94 2.64
C ARG A 78 20.71 12.24 3.54
N ARG A 79 20.81 11.56 4.70
CA ARG A 79 21.94 11.70 5.61
C ARG A 79 23.23 11.16 4.99
N ASP A 80 23.15 10.00 4.35
CA ASP A 80 24.30 9.38 3.68
C ASP A 80 24.80 10.24 2.52
N HIS A 81 23.87 10.82 1.75
CA HIS A 81 24.21 11.77 0.69
C HIS A 81 24.89 13.02 1.25
N ALA A 82 24.37 13.60 2.34
CA ALA A 82 24.98 14.76 2.98
C ALA A 82 26.39 14.45 3.53
N ALA A 83 26.57 13.30 4.17
CA ALA A 83 27.86 12.84 4.66
C ALA A 83 28.86 12.64 3.50
N THR A 84 28.45 11.93 2.44
CA THR A 84 29.27 11.72 1.25
C THR A 84 29.71 13.05 0.63
N ARG A 85 28.79 14.03 0.54
CA ARG A 85 29.10 15.36 0.03
C ARG A 85 30.12 16.08 0.91
N SER A 86 29.94 16.07 2.23
CA SER A 86 30.91 16.66 3.17
C SER A 86 32.29 16.05 3.00
N TYR A 87 32.42 14.72 2.91
CA TYR A 87 33.70 14.06 2.70
C TYR A 87 34.37 14.44 1.38
N LEU A 88 33.59 14.60 0.31
CA LEU A 88 34.12 15.03 -0.99
C LEU A 88 34.57 16.49 -0.99
N ASP A 89 33.88 17.36 -0.25
CA ASP A 89 34.25 18.76 -0.10
C ASP A 89 35.50 18.89 0.79
N ASP A 90 35.61 18.13 1.89
CA ASP A 90 36.79 18.08 2.75
C ASP A 90 38.03 17.52 2.03
N ALA A 91 37.86 16.54 1.15
CA ALA A 91 38.97 15.95 0.38
C ALA A 91 39.50 16.88 -0.74
N ARG A 92 38.80 17.98 -1.03
CA ARG A 92 39.18 18.97 -2.06
C ARG A 92 39.81 20.23 -1.49
N ALA A 93 39.69 20.45 -0.18
CA ALA A 93 40.29 21.56 0.56
C ALA A 93 41.75 21.24 0.94
#